data_AF-F3GEW7-F1
#
_entry.id   AF-F3GEW7-F1
#
_cell.length_a   1.000
_cell.length_b   1.000
_cell.length_c   1.000
_cell.angle_alpha   90.00
_cell.angle_beta   90.00
_cell.angle_gamma   90.00
#
_symmetry.space_group_name_H-M   'P 1'
#
loop_
_entity.id
_entity.type
_entity.pdbx_description
1 polymer ?
#
loop_
_entity_poly.entity_id
_entity_poly.type
_entity_poly.pdbx_seq_one_letter_code
_entity_poly.pdbx_strand_id
1 'polypeptide(L)'
;TANGYALEPAIVVPQNAQTFTVGQDGTVSVTLAGATATPQIIGNIQTADFINPAGLQAMGGNLYLETGSSGAPQIGTPGLNGLGPTLQNTLENSNVSTVEELVNMITTQRAYEMNSKVISTADQMLQNLTQNL
;
A
#
# COMPACT_ATOMS: atom_id res chain seq x y z
N THR A 1 1.94 1.14 -13.88
CA THR A 1 2.98 1.59 -12.91
C THR A 1 4.32 1.76 -13.64
N ALA A 2 5.40 2.17 -12.96
CA ALA A 2 6.75 2.31 -13.56
C ALA A 2 7.26 1.03 -14.28
N ASN A 3 6.63 -0.12 -14.01
CA ASN A 3 6.92 -1.43 -14.60
C ASN A 3 6.03 -1.77 -15.83
N GLY A 4 5.16 -0.86 -16.28
CA GLY A 4 4.35 -1.06 -17.49
C GLY A 4 3.10 -1.94 -17.33
N TYR A 5 2.66 -2.24 -16.10
CA TYR A 5 1.40 -2.97 -15.89
C TYR A 5 0.20 -2.19 -16.43
N ALA A 6 -0.65 -2.90 -17.18
CA ALA A 6 -1.91 -2.39 -17.69
C ALA A 6 -2.90 -2.18 -16.54
N LEU A 7 -3.74 -1.16 -16.67
CA LEU A 7 -4.90 -0.98 -15.81
C LEU A 7 -6.00 -1.99 -16.18
N GLU A 8 -6.79 -2.36 -15.19
CA GLU A 8 -8.00 -3.14 -15.38
C GLU A 8 -9.19 -2.31 -14.88
N PRO A 9 -10.17 -1.98 -15.73
CA PRO A 9 -10.22 -2.22 -17.18
C PRO A 9 -9.17 -1.42 -17.97
N ALA A 10 -8.76 -1.95 -19.12
CA ALA A 10 -7.73 -1.33 -19.94
C ALA A 10 -8.20 0.01 -20.52
N ILE A 11 -7.47 1.09 -20.22
CA ILE A 11 -7.70 2.42 -20.77
C ILE A 11 -6.64 2.70 -21.83
N VAL A 12 -7.07 2.83 -23.09
CA VAL A 12 -6.18 3.14 -24.22
C VAL A 12 -6.17 4.65 -24.45
N VAL A 13 -5.02 5.28 -24.22
CA VAL A 13 -4.84 6.72 -24.48
C VAL A 13 -4.44 6.92 -25.94
N PRO A 14 -5.19 7.69 -26.74
CA PRO A 14 -4.85 7.93 -28.14
C PRO A 14 -3.63 8.85 -28.27
N GLN A 15 -2.80 8.63 -29.30
CA GLN A 15 -1.51 9.32 -29.48
C GLN A 15 -1.66 10.84 -29.74
N ASN A 16 -2.84 11.29 -30.17
CA ASN A 16 -3.17 12.70 -30.42
C ASN A 16 -3.86 13.40 -29.22
N ALA A 17 -3.79 12.81 -28.01
CA ALA A 17 -4.23 13.47 -26.78
C ALA A 17 -3.28 14.60 -26.37
N GLN A 18 -3.82 15.81 -26.17
CA GLN A 18 -3.09 16.98 -25.70
C GLN A 18 -3.12 17.11 -24.17
N THR A 19 -4.27 16.86 -23.56
CA THR A 19 -4.42 16.86 -22.10
C THR A 19 -5.02 15.55 -21.61
N PHE A 20 -4.65 15.17 -20.39
CA PHE A 20 -5.16 14.00 -19.69
C PHE A 20 -5.64 14.44 -18.30
N THR A 21 -6.91 14.19 -18.01
CA THR A 21 -7.56 14.62 -16.76
C THR A 21 -8.36 13.47 -16.17
N VAL A 22 -8.20 13.25 -14.87
CA VAL A 22 -8.93 12.22 -14.11
C VAL A 22 -9.85 12.93 -13.12
N GLY A 23 -11.14 12.66 -13.22
CA GLY A 23 -12.16 13.16 -12.29
C GLY A 23 -12.06 12.49 -10.91
N GLN A 24 -12.74 13.07 -9.92
CA GLN A 24 -12.81 12.48 -8.56
C GLN A 24 -13.60 11.17 -8.51
N ASP A 25 -14.43 10.96 -9.53
CA ASP A 25 -15.22 9.76 -9.81
C ASP A 25 -14.43 8.69 -10.59
N GLY A 26 -13.11 8.88 -10.77
CA GLY A 26 -12.27 8.00 -11.58
C GLY A 26 -12.44 8.16 -13.09
N THR A 27 -13.29 9.08 -13.57
CA THR A 27 -13.53 9.25 -15.01
C THR A 27 -12.31 9.85 -15.68
N VAL A 28 -11.77 9.14 -16.66
CA VAL A 28 -10.59 9.55 -17.42
C VAL A 28 -11.03 10.23 -18.71
N SER A 29 -10.62 11.49 -18.88
CA SER A 29 -10.94 12.32 -20.03
C SER A 29 -9.68 12.86 -20.69
N VAL A 30 -9.72 12.99 -22.01
CA VAL A 30 -8.64 13.57 -22.81
C VAL A 30 -9.18 14.62 -23.77
N THR A 31 -8.37 15.63 -24.06
CA THR A 31 -8.65 16.56 -25.18
C THR A 31 -7.77 16.20 -26.35
N LEU A 32 -8.34 16.03 -27.55
CA LEU A 32 -7.58 15.69 -28.75
C LEU A 32 -7.12 16.94 -29.51
N ALA A 33 -5.99 16.83 -30.22
CA ALA A 33 -5.49 17.88 -31.08
C ALA A 33 -6.45 18.15 -32.25
N GLY A 34 -6.94 19.38 -32.38
CA GLY A 34 -7.83 19.81 -33.45
C GLY A 34 -9.34 19.57 -33.23
N ALA A 35 -9.73 18.94 -32.11
CA ALA A 35 -11.12 18.86 -31.69
C ALA A 35 -11.52 20.14 -30.94
N THR A 36 -12.80 20.54 -31.02
CA THR A 36 -13.40 21.52 -30.11
C THR A 36 -13.01 21.17 -28.68
N ALA A 37 -12.75 22.18 -27.84
CA ALA A 37 -12.15 22.06 -26.50
C ALA A 37 -12.95 21.22 -25.47
N THR A 38 -13.92 20.42 -25.90
CA THR A 38 -14.68 19.47 -25.09
C THR A 38 -13.84 18.22 -24.80
N PRO A 39 -13.61 17.88 -23.53
CA PRO A 39 -12.96 16.64 -23.14
C PRO A 39 -13.78 15.41 -23.59
N GLN A 40 -13.12 14.43 -24.21
CA GLN A 40 -13.69 13.13 -24.52
C GLN A 40 -13.36 12.14 -23.40
N ILE A 41 -14.37 11.43 -22.89
CA ILE A 41 -14.18 10.36 -21.91
C ILE A 41 -13.62 9.12 -22.62
N ILE A 42 -12.51 8.59 -22.11
CA ILE A 42 -11.82 7.40 -22.67
C ILE A 42 -11.94 6.16 -21.78
N GLY A 43 -12.37 6.32 -20.53
CA GLY A 43 -12.57 5.23 -19.60
C GLY A 43 -12.86 5.72 -18.19
N ASN A 44 -13.03 4.77 -17.27
CA ASN A 44 -13.18 5.04 -15.85
C ASN A 44 -12.25 4.10 -15.08
N ILE A 45 -11.53 4.67 -14.12
CA ILE A 45 -10.71 3.92 -13.17
C ILE A 45 -11.63 3.46 -12.05
N GLN A 46 -11.65 2.15 -11.81
CA GLN A 46 -12.40 1.56 -10.72
C GLN A 46 -11.48 1.36 -9.51
N THR A 47 -12.06 1.47 -8.32
CA THR A 47 -11.41 1.12 -7.06
C THR A 47 -12.00 -0.17 -6.51
N ALA A 48 -11.17 -0.97 -5.86
CA ALA A 48 -11.59 -2.19 -5.19
C ALA A 48 -11.37 -2.02 -3.69
N ASP A 49 -12.42 -2.29 -2.91
CA ASP A 49 -12.31 -2.41 -1.45
C ASP A 49 -12.37 -3.88 -1.03
N PHE A 50 -11.78 -4.18 0.12
CA PHE A 50 -11.76 -5.53 0.68
C PHE A 50 -12.27 -5.49 2.11
N ILE A 51 -13.08 -6.47 2.48
CA ILE A 51 -13.61 -6.60 3.85
C ILE A 51 -12.46 -6.69 4.86
N ASN A 52 -11.36 -7.37 4.49
CA ASN A 52 -10.18 -7.49 5.33
C ASN A 52 -8.89 -7.17 4.55
N PRO A 53 -8.40 -5.92 4.59
CA PRO A 53 -7.15 -5.53 3.95
C PRO A 53 -5.92 -6.27 4.49
N ALA A 54 -5.92 -6.67 5.77
CA ALA A 54 -4.80 -7.41 6.38
C ALA A 54 -4.68 -8.85 5.85
N GLY A 55 -5.73 -9.37 5.21
CA GLY A 55 -5.71 -10.66 4.55
C GLY A 55 -5.06 -10.63 3.15
N LEU A 56 -4.73 -9.46 2.62
CA LEU A 56 -4.12 -9.34 1.30
C LEU A 56 -2.68 -9.84 1.30
N GLN A 57 -2.30 -10.56 0.24
CA GLN A 57 -0.93 -11.03 0.07
C GLN A 57 -0.12 -9.97 -0.67
N ALA A 58 0.93 -9.44 -0.02
CA ALA A 58 1.85 -8.52 -0.67
C ALA A 58 2.73 -9.28 -1.69
N MET A 59 2.64 -8.91 -2.97
CA MET A 59 3.48 -9.44 -4.06
C MET A 59 4.80 -8.65 -4.23
N GLY A 60 4.99 -7.60 -3.43
CA GLY A 60 6.12 -6.68 -3.51
C GLY A 60 5.84 -5.47 -4.41
N GLY A 61 6.64 -4.42 -4.27
CA GLY A 61 6.48 -3.17 -5.04
C GLY A 61 5.13 -2.47 -4.81
N ASN A 62 4.57 -2.59 -3.60
CA ASN A 62 3.24 -2.09 -3.22
C ASN A 62 2.06 -2.73 -3.98
N LEU A 63 2.28 -3.90 -4.59
CA LEU A 63 1.21 -4.70 -5.20
C LEU A 63 0.67 -5.73 -4.21
N TYR A 64 -0.65 -5.91 -4.24
CA TYR A 64 -1.38 -6.83 -3.39
C TYR A 64 -2.23 -7.78 -4.23
N LEU A 65 -2.35 -9.02 -3.77
CA LEU A 65 -3.18 -10.05 -4.37
C LEU A 65 -4.25 -10.49 -3.37
N GLU A 66 -5.45 -10.73 -3.89
CA GLU A 66 -6.59 -11.22 -3.10
C GLU A 66 -6.33 -12.63 -2.57
N THR A 67 -6.77 -12.90 -1.35
CA THR A 67 -6.69 -14.23 -0.75
C THR A 67 -8.06 -14.65 -0.21
N GLY A 68 -8.23 -15.92 0.14
CA GLY A 68 -9.43 -16.36 0.85
C GLY A 68 -9.67 -15.63 2.18
N SER A 69 -8.62 -15.05 2.76
CA SER A 69 -8.68 -14.30 4.03
C SER A 69 -9.00 -12.81 3.85
N SER A 70 -8.80 -12.23 2.66
CA SER A 70 -9.17 -10.84 2.36
C SER A 70 -10.66 -10.68 2.03
N GLY A 71 -11.30 -11.77 1.60
CA GLY A 71 -12.64 -11.75 1.02
C GLY A 71 -12.61 -11.33 -0.45
N ALA A 72 -13.79 -11.36 -1.09
CA ALA A 72 -13.94 -10.96 -2.49
C ALA A 72 -13.80 -9.43 -2.65
N PRO A 73 -13.21 -8.95 -3.75
CA PRO A 73 -13.05 -7.53 -4.03
C PRO A 73 -14.40 -6.89 -4.30
N GLN A 74 -14.68 -5.77 -3.63
CA GLN A 74 -15.83 -4.91 -3.90
C GLN A 74 -15.38 -3.80 -4.86
N ILE A 75 -15.53 -4.08 -6.16
CA ILE A 75 -15.16 -3.14 -7.22
C ILE A 75 -16.29 -2.12 -7.40
N GLY A 76 -15.92 -0.84 -7.49
CA GLY A 76 -16.89 0.23 -7.73
C GLY A 76 -16.25 1.50 -8.27
N THR A 77 -17.10 2.51 -8.44
CA THR A 77 -16.68 3.86 -8.86
C THR A 77 -16.11 4.60 -7.65
N PRO A 78 -14.93 5.23 -7.78
CA PRO A 78 -14.37 6.10 -6.74
C PRO A 78 -15.38 7.17 -6.29
N GLY A 79 -15.45 7.43 -4.98
CA GLY A 79 -16.39 8.40 -4.40
C GLY A 79 -17.83 7.93 -4.23
N LEU A 80 -18.20 6.72 -4.68
CA LEU A 80 -19.50 6.10 -4.44
C LEU A 80 -19.41 4.90 -3.49
N ASN A 81 -20.53 4.53 -2.87
CA ASN A 81 -20.64 3.33 -2.01
C ASN A 81 -19.60 3.22 -0.88
N GLY A 82 -19.11 4.36 -0.37
CA GLY A 82 -18.10 4.40 0.69
C GLY A 82 -16.66 4.32 0.19
N LEU A 83 -16.43 4.18 -1.12
CA LEU A 83 -15.11 4.23 -1.73
C LEU A 83 -14.57 5.67 -1.70
N GLY A 84 -13.28 5.84 -1.41
CA GLY A 84 -12.62 7.14 -1.43
C GLY A 84 -12.60 7.77 -2.84
N PRO A 85 -12.55 9.11 -2.95
CA PRO A 85 -12.41 9.80 -4.23
C PRO A 85 -10.99 9.67 -4.78
N THR A 86 -10.84 9.73 -6.11
CA THR A 86 -9.51 9.80 -6.74
C THR A 86 -9.01 11.24 -6.82
N LEU A 87 -7.76 11.48 -6.45
CA LEU A 87 -7.12 12.79 -6.60
C LEU A 87 -6.04 12.75 -7.67
N GLN A 88 -6.23 13.50 -8.75
CA GLN A 88 -5.19 13.63 -9.78
C GLN A 88 -3.97 14.38 -9.22
N ASN A 89 -2.78 14.01 -9.69
CA ASN A 89 -1.51 14.68 -9.36
C ASN A 89 -1.12 14.64 -7.88
N THR A 90 -1.68 13.70 -7.11
CA THR A 90 -1.33 13.45 -5.71
C THR A 90 -0.77 12.03 -5.59
N LEU A 91 0.25 11.84 -4.75
CA LEU A 91 0.75 10.52 -4.39
C LEU A 91 0.41 10.23 -2.93
N GLU A 92 -0.02 9.00 -2.65
CA GLU A 92 -0.21 8.51 -1.29
C GLU A 92 1.16 8.21 -0.66
N ASN A 93 1.44 8.83 0.49
CA ASN A 93 2.65 8.58 1.26
C ASN A 93 2.42 7.50 2.30
N SER A 94 3.50 6.83 2.71
CA SER A 94 3.46 5.90 3.83
C SER A 94 2.94 6.58 5.10
N ASN A 95 2.08 5.90 5.83
CA ASN A 95 1.58 6.32 7.15
C ASN A 95 2.57 6.01 8.29
N VAL A 96 3.77 5.52 7.99
CA VAL A 96 4.78 5.12 8.99
C VAL A 96 5.68 6.30 9.35
N SER A 97 5.74 6.61 10.65
CA SER A 97 6.68 7.56 11.21
C SER A 97 8.02 6.88 11.47
N THR A 98 9.08 7.32 10.80
CA THR A 98 10.42 6.75 10.96
C THR A 98 10.96 6.92 12.38
N VAL A 99 10.59 8.00 13.06
CA VAL A 99 11.04 8.27 14.44
C VAL A 99 10.43 7.26 15.42
N GLU A 100 9.12 7.01 15.30
CA GLU A 100 8.42 6.05 16.16
C GLU A 100 8.94 4.63 15.92
N GLU A 101 9.15 4.26 14.66
CA GLU A 101 9.65 2.93 14.30
C GLU A 101 11.09 2.70 14.79
N LEU A 102 11.94 3.72 14.76
CA LEU A 102 13.29 3.64 15.35
C LEU A 102 13.25 3.47 16.87
N VAL A 103 12.33 4.16 17.57
CA VAL A 103 12.16 3.99 19.02
C VAL A 103 11.68 2.58 19.34
N ASN A 104 10.70 2.06 18.60
CA ASN A 104 10.21 0.67 18.76
C ASN A 104 11.31 -0.36 18.50
N MET A 105 12.19 -0.11 17.53
CA MET A 105 13.34 -0.96 17.26
C MET A 105 14.36 -0.91 18.42
N ILE A 106 14.66 0.28 18.96
CA ILE A 106 15.55 0.44 20.12
C ILE A 106 14.96 -0.25 21.36
N THR A 107 13.67 -0.11 21.65
CA THR A 107 13.04 -0.78 22.80
C THR A 107 13.07 -2.29 22.66
N THR A 108 12.80 -2.81 21.46
CA THR A 108 12.89 -4.25 21.16
C THR A 108 14.33 -4.76 21.32
N GLN A 109 15.32 -4.01 20.86
CA GLN A 109 16.74 -4.34 21.07
C GLN A 109 17.11 -4.33 22.55
N ARG A 110 16.70 -3.32 23.31
CA ARG A 110 16.95 -3.25 24.76
C ARG A 110 16.28 -4.39 25.52
N ALA A 111 15.07 -4.80 25.12
CA ALA A 111 14.41 -5.97 25.68
C ALA A 111 15.21 -7.25 25.40
N TYR A 112 15.74 -7.41 24.18
CA TYR A 112 16.60 -8.55 23.83
C TYR A 112 17.93 -8.54 24.60
N GLU A 113 18.57 -7.38 24.75
CA GLU A 113 19.79 -7.21 25.56
C GLU A 113 19.56 -7.56 27.02
N MET A 114 18.45 -7.08 27.61
CA MET A 114 18.07 -7.41 28.98
C MET A 114 17.83 -8.92 29.13
N ASN A 115 17.06 -9.53 28.23
CA ASN A 115 16.80 -10.96 28.24
C ASN A 115 18.11 -11.77 28.13
N SER A 116 19.01 -11.37 27.23
CA SER A 116 20.33 -11.99 27.08
C SER A 116 21.18 -11.84 28.35
N LYS A 117 21.11 -10.68 29.02
CA LYS A 117 21.83 -10.45 30.26
C LYS A 117 21.29 -11.32 31.39
N VAL A 118 19.97 -11.42 31.54
CA VAL A 118 19.31 -12.30 32.52
C VAL A 118 19.74 -13.76 32.32
N ILE A 119 19.74 -14.25 31.08
CA ILE A 119 20.21 -15.60 30.75
C ILE A 119 21.68 -15.76 31.16
N SER A 120 22.56 -14.82 30.77
CA SER A 120 23.99 -14.89 31.13
C SER A 120 24.24 -14.91 32.64
N THR A 121 23.44 -14.16 33.41
CA THR A 121 23.55 -14.14 34.87
C THR A 121 23.02 -15.44 35.50
N ALA A 122 21.95 -16.02 34.93
CA ALA A 122 21.46 -17.32 35.36
C ALA A 122 22.49 -18.42 35.09
N ASP A 123 23.13 -18.41 33.91
CA ASP A 123 24.20 -19.36 33.55
C ASP A 123 25.41 -19.22 34.48
N GLN A 124 25.82 -17.99 34.80
CA GLN A 124 26.91 -17.74 35.77
C GLN A 124 26.58 -18.26 37.17
N MET A 125 25.33 -18.10 37.63
CA MET A 125 24.88 -18.63 38.92
C MET A 125 24.86 -20.16 38.92
N LEU A 126 24.38 -20.79 37.84
CA LEU A 126 24.40 -22.24 37.67
C LEU A 126 25.83 -22.80 37.66
N GLN A 127 26.76 -22.11 36.98
CA GLN A 127 28.16 -22.50 36.96
C GLN A 127 28.82 -22.39 38.35
N ASN A 128 28.51 -21.34 39.12
CA ASN A 128 29.01 -21.20 40.49
C ASN A 128 28.48 -22.29 41.43
N LEU A 129 27.20 -22.64 41.30
CA LEU A 129 26.60 -23.73 42.09
C LEU A 129 27.23 -25.09 41.77
N THR A 130 27.54 -25.36 40.49
CA THR A 130 28.14 -26.63 40.07
C THR A 130 29.65 -26.72 40.33
N GLN A 131 30.36 -25.60 40.50
CA GLN A 131 31.79 -25.58 40.84
C GLN A 131 32.10 -25.52 42.34
N ASN A 132 31.17 -25.07 43.19
CA ASN A 132 31.34 -24.99 44.65
C ASN A 132 30.64 -26.13 45.43
N LEU A 133 30.14 -27.14 44.72
CA LEU A 133 29.68 -28.44 45.25
C LEU A 133 30.68 -29.52 44.83
#